data_AF-A0A956HZ31-F1
#
_entry.id   AF-A0A956HZ31-F1
#
_cell.length_a   1.000
_cell.length_b   1.000
_cell.length_c   1.000
_cell.angle_alpha   90.00
_cell.angle_beta   90.00
_cell.angle_gamma   90.00
#
_symmetry.space_group_name_H-M   'P 1'
#
loop_
_entity.id
_entity.type
_entity.pdbx_description
1 polymer ?
#
loop_
_entity_poly.entity_id
_entity_poly.type
_entity_poly.pdbx_seq_one_letter_code
_entity_poly.pdbx_strand_id
1 'polypeptide(L)'
;MPKTGSSGVRVLRARAAGSVAGEHALAIVAIALAGTVGLGALGVSFDHAIDDGGGGAPSSARALSARAPSVRAMSAPQASSRGAGAVAVSAQAGAIEALTDLARRSRVVRVAEGLDGLGLPRGVEDLMHFEQELLSRRAGQFVIEPPKAHGLRPESRTVFELPSYWLGVDDARVFDSGHVPGALESTLFRVRDGKREVRFFVHPESDAFYRRAGLHTRATPGEPLYATATSSSRTLLAWDPAHPERPFFAKVSLDRELYGLDRKINGSQVARSIGIEGMLRKAEGLPPSFRWFSEVLGVIPEGMEQGGMIVRTIPDAVLSGERRYVPLFSLIAEPKDGSPPLLAKLIAESGLSAEAFVRRNLTHPFTEEFTRLRGEHGLAS
;
A
#
# COMPACT_ATOMS: atom_id res chain seq x y z
N MET A 1 57.07 -16.08 -53.02
CA MET A 1 56.12 -16.71 -52.08
C MET A 1 55.83 -15.74 -50.95
N PRO A 2 54.57 -15.30 -50.83
CA PRO A 2 53.87 -15.43 -49.54
C PRO A 2 52.45 -16.00 -49.70
N LYS A 3 51.94 -16.47 -48.56
CA LYS A 3 50.84 -17.41 -48.38
C LYS A 3 49.47 -16.75 -48.52
N THR A 4 48.58 -17.50 -49.17
CA THR A 4 47.12 -17.35 -49.22
C THR A 4 46.50 -17.54 -47.83
N GLY A 5 45.71 -16.56 -47.38
CA GLY A 5 44.91 -16.62 -46.16
C GLY A 5 43.41 -16.63 -46.48
N SER A 6 42.72 -17.59 -45.87
CA SER A 6 41.35 -18.04 -46.12
C SER A 6 40.24 -16.99 -45.97
N SER A 7 39.26 -17.08 -46.88
CA SER A 7 37.96 -16.44 -46.85
C SER A 7 37.10 -16.90 -45.66
N GLY A 8 36.82 -15.98 -44.73
CA GLY A 8 35.78 -16.13 -43.72
C GLY A 8 34.57 -15.26 -44.08
N VAL A 9 33.47 -15.89 -44.46
CA VAL A 9 32.17 -15.22 -44.63
C VAL A 9 31.66 -14.79 -43.25
N ARG A 10 31.73 -13.49 -42.94
CA ARG A 10 30.98 -12.90 -41.83
C ARG A 10 29.60 -12.50 -42.32
N VAL A 11 28.59 -13.21 -41.83
CA VAL A 11 27.20 -12.76 -41.88
C VAL A 11 27.06 -11.54 -40.97
N LEU A 12 26.92 -10.36 -41.56
CA LEU A 12 26.49 -9.15 -40.87
C LEU A 12 25.02 -9.35 -40.47
N ARG A 13 24.77 -9.75 -39.21
CA ARG A 13 23.45 -9.52 -38.61
C ARG A 13 23.30 -8.02 -38.37
N ALA A 14 22.39 -7.40 -39.13
CA ALA A 14 21.91 -6.06 -38.85
C ALA A 14 21.38 -6.02 -37.41
N ARG A 15 22.03 -5.24 -36.54
CA ARG A 15 21.39 -4.76 -35.32
C ARG A 15 20.23 -3.88 -35.77
N ALA A 16 19.00 -4.28 -35.43
CA ALA A 16 17.86 -3.39 -35.50
C ALA A 16 18.18 -2.18 -34.63
N ALA A 17 18.34 -1.02 -35.26
CA ALA A 17 18.42 0.25 -34.57
C ALA A 17 17.10 0.44 -33.80
N GLY A 18 17.17 0.47 -32.47
CA GLY A 18 16.05 0.90 -31.64
C GLY A 18 15.66 2.30 -32.09
N SER A 19 14.40 2.48 -32.49
CA SER A 19 13.94 3.77 -32.98
C SER A 19 14.00 4.80 -31.85
N VAL A 20 14.73 5.89 -32.10
CA VAL A 20 14.80 7.11 -31.29
C VAL A 20 13.40 7.60 -30.85
N ALA A 21 12.36 7.30 -31.61
CA ALA A 21 10.96 7.58 -31.29
C ALA A 21 10.46 6.96 -29.97
N GLY A 22 10.98 5.80 -29.55
CA GLY A 22 10.60 5.15 -28.30
C GLY A 22 11.15 5.87 -27.06
N GLU A 23 12.34 6.45 -27.16
CA GLU A 23 12.99 7.19 -26.07
C GLU A 23 12.29 8.55 -25.84
N HIS A 24 11.82 9.21 -26.90
CA HIS A 24 11.07 10.47 -26.78
C HIS A 24 9.67 10.28 -26.17
N ALA A 25 8.97 9.17 -26.48
CA ALA A 25 7.68 8.87 -25.86
C ALA A 25 7.81 8.60 -24.34
N LEU A 26 8.87 7.89 -23.94
CA LEU A 26 9.21 7.66 -22.53
C LEU A 26 9.56 8.96 -21.80
N ALA A 27 10.28 9.88 -22.46
CA ALA A 27 10.60 11.19 -21.88
C ALA A 27 9.35 12.05 -21.66
N ILE A 28 8.37 12.03 -22.57
CA ILE A 28 7.10 12.77 -22.43
C ILE A 28 6.26 12.21 -21.27
N VAL A 29 6.17 10.89 -21.14
CA VAL A 29 5.49 10.24 -20.00
C VAL A 29 6.22 10.54 -18.69
N ALA A 30 7.57 10.54 -18.70
CA ALA A 30 8.37 10.89 -17.52
C ALA A 30 8.22 12.37 -17.10
N ILE A 31 8.10 13.31 -18.05
CA ILE A 31 7.86 14.73 -17.76
C ILE A 31 6.45 14.93 -17.21
N ALA A 32 5.44 14.25 -17.76
CA ALA A 32 4.08 14.27 -17.23
C ALA A 32 4.01 13.70 -15.81
N LEU A 33 4.77 12.63 -15.52
CA LEU A 33 4.89 12.01 -14.21
C LEU A 33 5.70 12.83 -13.19
N ALA A 34 6.74 13.56 -13.64
CA ALA A 34 7.56 14.42 -12.79
C ALA A 34 6.84 15.72 -12.38
N GLY A 35 5.89 16.21 -13.19
CA GLY A 35 5.02 17.33 -12.83
C GLY A 35 3.98 16.99 -11.74
N THR A 36 3.71 15.71 -11.48
CA THR A 36 2.69 15.23 -10.53
C THR A 36 3.19 14.94 -9.11
N VAL A 37 4.38 15.41 -8.70
CA VAL A 37 4.96 15.13 -7.36
C VAL A 37 4.09 15.63 -6.17
N GLY A 38 2.99 16.34 -6.41
CA GLY A 38 1.97 16.71 -5.41
C GLY A 38 0.60 16.02 -5.53
N LEU A 39 0.32 15.22 -6.56
CA LEU A 39 -1.00 14.64 -6.83
C LEU A 39 -0.98 13.13 -6.56
N GLY A 40 -1.97 12.65 -5.78
CA GLY A 40 -2.15 11.23 -5.48
C GLY A 40 -2.35 10.38 -6.74
N ALA A 41 -2.13 9.07 -6.58
CA ALA A 41 -2.16 8.06 -7.63
C ALA A 41 -3.22 8.29 -8.72
N LEU A 42 -2.77 8.62 -9.93
CA LEU A 42 -3.57 8.56 -11.15
C LEU A 42 -3.53 7.10 -11.65
N GLY A 43 -4.66 6.41 -11.53
CA GLY A 43 -4.87 5.11 -12.18
C GLY A 43 -5.45 5.32 -13.58
N VAL A 44 -4.96 4.56 -14.56
CA VAL A 44 -5.59 4.48 -15.88
C VAL A 44 -6.49 3.25 -15.90
N SER A 45 -7.75 3.40 -16.30
CA SER A 45 -8.68 2.28 -16.51
C SER A 45 -8.72 1.96 -18.00
N PHE A 46 -8.55 0.68 -18.36
CA PHE A 46 -8.69 0.21 -19.73
C PHE A 46 -9.99 -0.60 -19.83
N ASP A 47 -10.92 -0.16 -20.68
CA ASP A 47 -12.10 -0.96 -21.03
C ASP A 47 -11.71 -1.92 -22.17
N HIS A 48 -11.09 -3.05 -21.84
CA HIS A 48 -10.90 -4.19 -22.76
C HIS A 48 -11.34 -5.48 -22.07
N ALA A 49 -12.32 -6.16 -22.66
CA ALA A 49 -12.74 -7.50 -22.25
C ALA A 49 -11.63 -8.50 -22.61
N ILE A 50 -10.96 -9.04 -21.60
CA ILE A 50 -10.05 -10.18 -21.74
C ILE A 50 -10.83 -11.42 -21.28
N ASP A 51 -11.07 -12.33 -22.22
CA ASP A 51 -11.78 -13.59 -22.01
C ASP A 51 -10.79 -14.64 -21.47
N ASP A 52 -10.80 -14.89 -20.16
CA ASP A 52 -9.97 -15.90 -19.51
C ASP A 52 -10.75 -17.22 -19.37
N GLY A 53 -10.46 -18.17 -20.26
CA GLY A 53 -11.01 -19.54 -20.23
C GLY A 53 -10.65 -20.29 -18.94
N GLY A 54 -11.69 -20.76 -18.24
CA GLY A 54 -11.58 -21.46 -16.96
C GLY A 54 -11.10 -22.93 -17.03
N GLY A 55 -10.58 -23.42 -15.90
CA GLY A 55 -10.18 -24.81 -15.72
C GLY A 55 -10.05 -25.23 -14.25
N GLY A 56 -11.14 -25.80 -13.73
CA GLY A 56 -11.28 -26.84 -12.68
C GLY A 56 -10.26 -27.01 -11.53
N ALA A 57 -10.78 -26.93 -10.30
CA ALA A 57 -10.28 -27.70 -9.14
C ALA A 57 -10.82 -29.15 -9.17
N PRO A 58 -10.30 -30.11 -8.36
CA PRO A 58 -10.82 -30.23 -6.99
C PRO A 58 -9.90 -30.83 -5.89
N SER A 59 -10.22 -30.42 -4.66
CA SER A 59 -10.39 -31.22 -3.42
C SER A 59 -9.19 -31.85 -2.66
N SER A 60 -9.21 -31.59 -1.35
CA SER A 60 -9.47 -32.56 -0.26
C SER A 60 -8.45 -32.57 0.89
N ALA A 61 -9.04 -32.70 2.08
CA ALA A 61 -8.48 -32.56 3.42
C ALA A 61 -7.49 -33.65 3.86
N ARG A 62 -6.69 -33.35 4.89
CA ARG A 62 -6.62 -34.18 6.11
C ARG A 62 -5.85 -33.50 7.26
N ALA A 63 -6.49 -33.49 8.42
CA ALA A 63 -5.93 -33.14 9.71
C ALA A 63 -5.11 -34.30 10.28
N LEU A 64 -4.00 -34.00 10.95
CA LEU A 64 -3.34 -34.92 11.88
C LEU A 64 -2.92 -34.15 13.15
N SER A 65 -3.55 -34.54 14.26
CA SER A 65 -3.26 -34.14 15.63
C SER A 65 -2.04 -34.91 16.13
N ALA A 66 -1.05 -34.23 16.72
CA ALA A 66 0.04 -34.86 17.46
C ALA A 66 0.08 -34.33 18.90
N ARG A 67 -0.01 -35.27 19.84
CA ARG A 67 0.04 -35.08 21.30
C ARG A 67 1.42 -34.61 21.76
N ALA A 68 1.44 -33.70 22.73
CA ALA A 68 2.62 -33.31 23.49
C ALA A 68 2.98 -34.34 24.57
N PRO A 69 4.27 -34.55 24.89
CA PRO A 69 4.68 -35.30 26.07
C PRO A 69 4.73 -34.39 27.31
N SER A 70 4.15 -34.89 28.40
CA SER A 70 4.19 -34.33 29.75
C SER A 70 5.59 -34.43 30.35
N VAL A 71 6.16 -33.31 30.79
CA VAL A 71 7.38 -33.28 31.62
C VAL A 71 6.99 -33.11 33.09
N ARG A 72 7.53 -34.02 33.89
CA ARG A 72 7.34 -34.19 35.33
C ARG A 72 8.18 -33.13 36.07
N ALA A 73 7.53 -32.30 36.88
CA ALA A 73 8.20 -31.31 37.73
C ALA A 73 8.91 -32.00 38.91
N MET A 74 10.18 -31.65 39.13
CA MET A 74 10.90 -31.95 40.36
C MET A 74 10.89 -30.73 41.28
N SER A 75 10.42 -30.94 42.51
CA SER A 75 10.36 -29.96 43.58
C SER A 75 11.75 -29.67 44.16
N ALA A 76 12.04 -28.40 44.42
CA ALA A 76 13.21 -27.95 45.19
C ALA A 76 12.75 -27.14 46.42
N PRO A 77 13.53 -27.16 47.52
CA PRO A 77 13.07 -26.75 48.84
C PRO A 77 13.05 -25.24 49.06
N GLN A 78 12.08 -24.81 49.88
CA GLN A 78 11.90 -23.44 50.37
C GLN A 78 13.00 -23.06 51.37
N ALA A 79 13.66 -21.92 51.13
CA ALA A 79 14.46 -21.21 52.12
C ALA A 79 13.91 -19.80 52.31
N SER A 80 13.61 -19.48 53.56
CA SER A 80 12.97 -18.25 54.00
C SER A 80 13.99 -17.11 54.22
N SER A 81 13.93 -16.08 53.38
CA SER A 81 14.45 -14.74 53.70
C SER A 81 13.40 -13.69 53.32
N ARG A 82 12.49 -13.41 54.27
CA ARG A 82 11.44 -12.39 54.11
C ARG A 82 11.99 -11.02 54.56
N GLY A 83 11.77 -9.99 53.74
CA GLY A 83 11.88 -8.62 54.20
C GLY A 83 11.96 -7.58 53.10
N ALA A 84 13.11 -7.47 52.44
CA ALA A 84 13.39 -6.35 51.53
C ALA A 84 13.63 -6.76 50.05
N GLY A 85 13.99 -8.03 49.79
CA GLY A 85 14.27 -8.51 48.43
C GLY A 85 13.02 -8.77 47.57
N ALA A 86 11.88 -9.06 48.19
CA ALA A 86 10.65 -9.42 47.47
C ALA A 86 10.05 -8.25 46.66
N VAL A 87 10.19 -7.02 47.16
CA VAL A 87 9.70 -5.82 46.47
C VAL A 87 10.59 -5.48 45.25
N ALA A 88 11.91 -5.63 45.38
CA ALA A 88 12.85 -5.40 44.28
C ALA A 88 12.72 -6.46 43.17
N VAL A 89 12.55 -7.74 43.53
CA VAL A 89 12.35 -8.83 42.56
C VAL A 89 11.00 -8.69 41.84
N SER A 90 9.94 -8.25 42.53
CA SER A 90 8.64 -7.98 41.90
C SER A 90 8.69 -6.81 40.91
N ALA A 91 9.38 -5.72 41.24
CA ALA A 91 9.58 -4.59 40.33
C ALA A 91 10.43 -4.98 39.10
N GLN A 92 11.46 -5.80 39.30
CA GLN A 92 12.32 -6.28 38.21
C GLN A 92 11.61 -7.28 37.29
N ALA A 93 10.77 -8.17 37.84
CA ALA A 93 9.93 -9.08 37.06
C ALA A 93 8.90 -8.31 36.22
N GLY A 94 8.24 -7.30 36.80
CA GLY A 94 7.32 -6.41 36.07
C GLY A 94 8.03 -5.63 34.96
N ALA A 95 9.26 -5.17 35.19
CA ALA A 95 10.06 -4.49 34.17
C ALA A 95 10.50 -5.44 33.04
N ILE A 96 10.88 -6.68 33.34
CA ILE A 96 11.26 -7.69 32.33
C ILE A 96 10.03 -8.12 31.52
N GLU A 97 8.89 -8.35 32.16
CA GLU A 97 7.65 -8.69 31.46
C GLU A 97 7.17 -7.53 30.58
N ALA A 98 7.22 -6.30 31.08
CA ALA A 98 6.94 -5.10 30.30
C ALA A 98 7.91 -4.95 29.12
N LEU A 99 9.22 -5.16 29.31
CA LEU A 99 10.22 -5.10 28.22
C LEU A 99 10.07 -6.26 27.22
N THR A 100 9.64 -7.44 27.66
CA THR A 100 9.40 -8.60 26.79
C THR A 100 8.13 -8.42 25.98
N ASP A 101 7.06 -7.89 26.58
CA ASP A 101 5.85 -7.49 25.89
C ASP A 101 6.14 -6.33 24.92
N LEU A 102 6.98 -5.37 25.32
CA LEU A 102 7.49 -4.29 24.47
C LEU A 102 8.27 -4.81 23.25
N ALA A 103 9.12 -5.82 23.46
CA ALA A 103 9.93 -6.46 22.42
C ALA A 103 9.09 -7.37 21.51
N ARG A 104 8.01 -7.98 22.03
CA ARG A 104 7.01 -8.70 21.21
C ARG A 104 6.22 -7.72 20.35
N ARG A 105 5.77 -6.60 20.91
CA ARG A 105 4.98 -5.58 20.21
C ARG A 105 5.79 -4.77 19.21
N SER A 106 7.10 -4.63 19.40
CA SER A 106 7.98 -3.98 18.42
C SER A 106 8.41 -4.91 17.27
N ARG A 107 8.11 -6.21 17.36
CA ARG A 107 8.40 -7.15 16.27
C ARG A 107 7.22 -7.16 15.32
N VAL A 108 7.49 -6.80 14.06
CA VAL A 108 6.55 -7.02 12.95
C VAL A 108 6.11 -8.49 12.96
N VAL A 109 4.84 -8.75 13.29
CA VAL A 109 4.26 -10.09 13.22
C VAL A 109 3.94 -10.36 11.77
N ARG A 110 4.78 -11.17 11.12
CA ARG A 110 4.53 -11.65 9.75
C ARG A 110 3.52 -12.77 9.79
N VAL A 111 2.49 -12.65 8.97
CA VAL A 111 1.38 -13.60 8.90
C VAL A 111 1.53 -14.52 7.68
N ALA A 112 1.89 -13.95 6.52
CA ALA A 112 2.03 -14.69 5.27
C ALA A 112 3.04 -14.04 4.31
N GLU A 113 3.48 -14.81 3.32
CA GLU A 113 4.24 -14.36 2.15
C GLU A 113 3.30 -14.34 0.94
N GLY A 114 2.88 -13.15 0.50
CA GLY A 114 1.90 -13.01 -0.57
C GLY A 114 0.46 -12.90 -0.09
N LEU A 115 -0.45 -12.67 -1.05
CA LEU A 115 -1.88 -12.48 -0.80
C LEU A 115 -2.71 -13.74 -1.12
N ASP A 116 -2.11 -14.71 -1.80
CA ASP A 116 -2.78 -15.87 -2.33
C ASP A 116 -3.43 -16.70 -1.21
N GLY A 117 -4.73 -16.99 -1.35
CA GLY A 117 -5.48 -17.79 -0.38
C GLY A 117 -5.94 -17.04 0.88
N LEU A 118 -5.77 -15.71 0.94
CA LEU A 118 -6.25 -14.89 2.07
C LEU A 118 -7.71 -14.42 1.91
N GLY A 119 -8.39 -14.82 0.83
CA GLY A 119 -9.80 -14.53 0.60
C GLY A 119 -10.09 -13.09 0.18
N LEU A 120 -9.07 -12.34 -0.26
CA LEU A 120 -9.24 -11.00 -0.82
C LEU A 120 -9.98 -11.08 -2.17
N PRO A 121 -10.72 -10.03 -2.57
CA PRO A 121 -11.33 -10.00 -3.89
C PRO A 121 -10.27 -10.02 -5.00
N ARG A 122 -10.51 -10.79 -6.08
CA ARG A 122 -9.54 -10.96 -7.19
C ARG A 122 -9.04 -9.64 -7.78
N GLY A 123 -9.92 -8.65 -7.96
CA GLY A 123 -9.51 -7.35 -8.50
C GLY A 123 -8.60 -6.55 -7.55
N VAL A 124 -8.67 -6.79 -6.24
CA VAL A 124 -7.74 -6.24 -5.25
C VAL A 124 -6.40 -6.97 -5.34
N GLU A 125 -6.38 -8.29 -5.48
CA GLU A 125 -5.15 -9.07 -5.70
C GLU A 125 -4.44 -8.62 -6.98
N ASP A 126 -5.18 -8.45 -8.09
CA ASP A 126 -4.68 -7.91 -9.36
C ASP A 126 -4.06 -6.51 -9.18
N LEU A 127 -4.75 -5.60 -8.49
CA LEU A 127 -4.23 -4.26 -8.20
C LEU A 127 -2.93 -4.34 -7.38
N MET A 128 -2.90 -5.18 -6.35
CA MET A 128 -1.74 -5.33 -5.48
C MET A 128 -0.55 -5.96 -6.18
N HIS A 129 -0.77 -6.86 -7.14
CA HIS A 129 0.30 -7.37 -7.99
C HIS A 129 1.03 -6.21 -8.71
N PHE A 130 0.30 -5.26 -9.29
CA PHE A 130 0.91 -4.09 -9.92
C PHE A 130 1.60 -3.15 -8.93
N GLU A 131 1.03 -2.97 -7.74
CA GLU A 131 1.57 -2.14 -6.65
C GLU A 131 2.80 -2.75 -5.95
N GLN A 132 3.10 -4.04 -6.15
CA GLN A 132 4.16 -4.75 -5.41
C GLN A 132 5.23 -5.36 -6.32
N GLU A 133 4.90 -5.80 -7.52
CA GLU A 133 5.86 -6.48 -8.40
C GLU A 133 6.43 -5.59 -9.49
N LEU A 134 5.67 -4.59 -9.95
CA LEU A 134 6.02 -3.72 -11.07
C LEU A 134 6.48 -2.33 -10.58
N LEU A 135 7.54 -2.31 -9.77
CA LEU A 135 8.02 -1.10 -9.09
C LEU A 135 9.32 -0.52 -9.65
N SER A 136 10.23 -1.37 -10.10
CA SER A 136 11.51 -0.95 -10.68
C SER A 136 11.29 -0.37 -12.06
N ARG A 137 11.82 0.83 -12.30
CA ARG A 137 11.71 1.50 -13.60
C ARG A 137 12.95 2.32 -13.90
N ARG A 138 13.28 2.40 -15.19
CA ARG A 138 14.31 3.29 -15.72
C ARG A 138 13.67 4.53 -16.33
N ALA A 139 14.14 5.69 -15.90
CA ALA A 139 13.80 6.98 -16.50
C ALA A 139 15.09 7.57 -17.10
N GLY A 140 15.36 7.26 -18.37
CA GLY A 140 16.64 7.57 -19.00
C GLY A 140 17.80 6.83 -18.30
N GLN A 141 18.77 7.59 -17.78
CA GLN A 141 19.91 7.04 -17.03
C GLN A 141 19.59 6.77 -15.56
N PHE A 142 18.45 7.24 -15.05
CA PHE A 142 18.08 7.09 -13.64
C PHE A 142 17.31 5.79 -13.41
N VAL A 143 17.79 4.97 -12.48
CA VAL A 143 17.03 3.84 -11.95
C VAL A 143 16.25 4.33 -10.74
N ILE A 144 14.92 4.32 -10.83
CA ILE A 144 14.06 4.60 -9.68
C ILE A 144 13.83 3.26 -8.99
N GLU A 145 14.71 2.94 -8.05
CA GLU A 145 14.53 1.79 -7.15
C GLU A 145 13.48 2.14 -6.10
N PRO A 146 12.64 1.18 -5.67
CA PRO A 146 11.74 1.37 -4.54
C PRO A 146 12.51 1.59 -3.23
N PRO A 147 11.88 2.22 -2.22
CA PRO A 147 12.59 2.60 -1.01
C PRO A 147 13.04 1.35 -0.27
N LYS A 148 14.32 1.33 0.13
CA LYS A 148 14.92 0.25 0.93
C LYS A 148 14.44 0.36 2.39
N ALA A 149 13.16 0.11 2.64
CA ALA A 149 12.59 0.03 3.98
C ALA A 149 13.00 -1.27 4.69
N HIS A 150 13.10 -1.24 6.02
CA HIS A 150 13.56 -2.38 6.81
C HIS A 150 12.40 -3.35 7.06
N GLY A 151 12.24 -4.33 6.17
CA GLY A 151 11.47 -5.56 6.43
C GLY A 151 10.02 -5.59 5.95
N LEU A 152 9.42 -4.44 5.62
CA LEU A 152 8.06 -4.31 5.07
C LEU A 152 8.07 -3.65 3.68
N ARG A 153 8.91 -4.18 2.80
CA ARG A 153 9.02 -3.67 1.44
C ARG A 153 7.81 -4.12 0.61
N PRO A 154 7.28 -3.26 -0.28
CA PRO A 154 6.18 -3.67 -1.16
C PRO A 154 6.54 -4.92 -1.99
N GLU A 155 7.78 -4.98 -2.48
CA GLU A 155 8.26 -6.12 -3.30
C GLU A 155 8.34 -7.45 -2.55
N SER A 156 8.35 -7.45 -1.21
CA SER A 156 8.35 -8.70 -0.44
C SER A 156 6.96 -9.26 -0.24
N ARG A 157 5.90 -8.54 -0.67
CA ARG A 157 4.49 -8.93 -0.54
C ARG A 157 4.14 -9.45 0.86
N THR A 158 4.85 -8.96 1.86
CA THR A 158 4.74 -9.49 3.23
C THR A 158 3.41 -9.02 3.79
N VAL A 159 2.65 -9.97 4.33
CA VAL A 159 1.45 -9.69 5.11
C VAL A 159 1.83 -9.66 6.57
N PHE A 160 1.39 -8.62 7.26
CA PHE A 160 1.72 -8.39 8.66
C PHE A 160 0.49 -7.92 9.44
N GLU A 161 0.53 -8.10 10.76
CA GLU A 161 -0.47 -7.49 11.64
C GLU A 161 -0.25 -5.98 11.69
N LEU A 162 -1.28 -5.20 11.39
CA LEU A 162 -1.27 -3.73 11.44
C LEU A 162 -1.63 -3.26 12.86
N PRO A 163 -0.68 -2.66 13.60
CA PRO A 163 -0.99 -2.04 14.88
C PRO A 163 -2.11 -1.02 14.74
N SER A 164 -3.11 -1.14 15.60
CA SER A 164 -4.23 -0.22 15.64
C SER A 164 -4.61 0.10 17.08
N TYR A 165 -5.18 1.27 17.30
CA TYR A 165 -5.54 1.77 18.61
C TYR A 165 -6.87 2.49 18.56
N TRP A 166 -7.75 2.21 19.51
CA TRP A 166 -8.97 2.95 19.73
C TRP A 166 -8.67 4.20 20.56
N LEU A 167 -8.97 5.37 19.99
CA LEU A 167 -8.84 6.68 20.60
C LEU A 167 -10.22 7.25 20.86
N GLY A 168 -10.42 7.87 22.03
CA GLY A 168 -11.57 8.76 22.21
C GLY A 168 -11.54 9.86 21.15
N VAL A 169 -12.70 10.25 20.62
CA VAL A 169 -12.76 11.36 19.65
C VAL A 169 -12.24 12.67 20.23
N ASP A 170 -12.26 12.84 21.56
CA ASP A 170 -11.68 13.99 22.27
C ASP A 170 -10.14 13.93 22.37
N ASP A 171 -9.55 12.76 22.14
CA ASP A 171 -8.09 12.52 22.13
C ASP A 171 -7.49 12.57 20.71
N ALA A 172 -8.27 13.02 19.71
CA ALA A 172 -7.83 13.13 18.33
C ALA A 172 -8.56 14.23 17.56
N ARG A 173 -7.87 14.83 16.58
CA ARG A 173 -8.50 15.64 15.54
C ARG A 173 -8.98 14.70 14.44
N VAL A 174 -10.30 14.53 14.34
CA VAL A 174 -10.96 13.67 13.36
C VAL A 174 -11.55 14.53 12.25
N PHE A 175 -11.20 14.19 11.01
CA PHE A 175 -11.72 14.78 9.79
C PHE A 175 -12.54 13.71 9.08
N ASP A 176 -13.85 13.92 8.99
CA ASP A 176 -14.78 12.98 8.35
C ASP A 176 -15.34 13.61 7.07
N SER A 177 -15.31 12.87 5.97
CA SER A 177 -15.94 13.27 4.70
C SER A 177 -17.48 13.26 4.77
N GLY A 178 -18.07 12.68 5.81
CA GLY A 178 -19.50 12.43 5.97
C GLY A 178 -20.01 11.21 5.20
N HIS A 179 -19.12 10.43 4.59
CA HIS A 179 -19.45 9.36 3.65
C HIS A 179 -18.64 8.08 3.89
N VAL A 180 -18.37 7.75 5.16
CA VAL A 180 -17.77 6.46 5.51
C VAL A 180 -18.77 5.34 5.16
N PRO A 181 -18.40 4.37 4.28
CA PRO A 181 -19.29 3.27 3.96
C PRO A 181 -19.66 2.47 5.20
N GLY A 182 -20.93 2.06 5.33
CA GLY A 182 -21.39 1.30 6.51
C GLY A 182 -20.60 0.03 6.78
N ALA A 183 -20.04 -0.60 5.74
CA ALA A 183 -19.15 -1.76 5.85
C ALA A 183 -17.83 -1.47 6.57
N LEU A 184 -17.36 -0.22 6.55
CA LEU A 184 -16.16 0.25 7.25
C LEU A 184 -16.47 0.94 8.58
N GLU A 185 -17.70 1.41 8.80
CA GLU A 185 -18.06 2.16 10.01
C GLU A 185 -17.72 1.38 11.28
N SER A 186 -18.06 0.09 11.36
CA SER A 186 -17.74 -0.75 12.52
C SER A 186 -16.25 -1.06 12.68
N THR A 187 -15.47 -0.96 11.61
CA THR A 187 -14.01 -1.14 11.63
C THR A 187 -13.31 0.13 12.12
N LEU A 188 -13.86 1.31 11.78
CA LEU A 188 -13.24 2.61 12.00
C LEU A 188 -13.76 3.32 13.26
N PHE A 189 -14.99 3.03 13.69
CA PHE A 189 -15.62 3.65 14.84
C PHE A 189 -16.25 2.59 15.74
N ARG A 190 -16.31 2.91 17.04
CA ARG A 190 -17.11 2.17 18.01
C ARG A 190 -17.63 3.09 19.09
N VAL A 191 -18.55 2.58 19.90
CA VAL A 191 -19.00 3.24 21.12
C VAL A 191 -18.63 2.36 22.31
N ARG A 192 -17.87 2.91 23.27
CA ARG A 192 -17.51 2.24 24.52
C ARG A 192 -17.86 3.15 25.68
N ASP A 193 -18.63 2.64 26.65
CA ASP A 193 -19.05 3.40 27.83
C ASP A 193 -19.74 4.74 27.49
N GLY A 194 -20.53 4.75 26.41
CA GLY A 194 -21.23 5.94 25.91
C GLY A 194 -20.34 6.96 25.18
N LYS A 195 -19.04 6.68 25.02
CA LYS A 195 -18.10 7.54 24.29
C LYS A 195 -17.80 6.96 22.90
N ARG A 196 -17.82 7.83 21.88
CA ARG A 196 -17.38 7.45 20.53
C ARG A 196 -15.86 7.36 20.50
N GLU A 197 -15.35 6.27 19.97
CA GLU A 197 -13.93 6.06 19.72
C GLU A 197 -13.69 5.91 18.22
N VAL A 198 -12.53 6.34 17.75
CA VAL A 198 -12.03 6.17 16.39
C VAL A 198 -10.82 5.25 16.40
N ARG A 199 -10.73 4.35 15.43
CA ARG A 199 -9.57 3.46 15.26
C ARG A 199 -8.46 4.21 14.54
N PHE A 200 -7.27 4.19 15.10
CA PHE A 200 -6.07 4.83 14.58
C PHE A 200 -5.03 3.77 14.22
N PHE A 201 -4.54 3.80 12.98
CA PHE A 201 -3.59 2.82 12.44
C PHE A 201 -2.16 3.34 12.50
N VAL A 202 -1.24 2.49 12.94
CA VAL A 202 0.17 2.81 13.09
C VAL A 202 1.00 1.90 12.20
N HIS A 203 1.84 2.48 11.34
CA HIS A 203 2.82 1.70 10.61
C HIS A 203 3.74 0.98 11.62
N PRO A 204 4.00 -0.34 11.52
CA PRO A 204 4.83 -1.06 12.49
C PRO A 204 6.21 -0.42 12.71
N GLU A 205 6.87 0.03 11.64
CA GLU A 205 8.17 0.73 11.73
C GLU A 205 8.11 2.10 12.44
N SER A 206 6.91 2.63 12.73
CA SER A 206 6.70 3.92 13.41
C SER A 206 6.14 3.77 14.82
N ASP A 207 5.97 2.55 15.33
CA ASP A 207 5.43 2.32 16.67
C ASP A 207 6.20 3.07 17.77
N ALA A 208 7.54 3.06 17.70
CA ALA A 208 8.39 3.77 18.65
C ALA A 208 8.13 5.30 18.67
N PHE A 209 7.80 5.89 17.52
CA PHE A 209 7.45 7.32 17.42
C PHE A 209 6.17 7.64 18.19
N TYR A 210 5.11 6.85 17.96
CA TYR A 210 3.83 7.03 18.66
C TYR A 210 3.89 6.71 20.15
N ARG A 211 4.71 5.73 20.53
CA ARG A 211 4.98 5.42 21.94
C ARG A 211 5.62 6.60 22.66
N ARG A 212 6.64 7.23 22.07
CA ARG A 212 7.26 8.46 22.62
C ARG A 212 6.27 9.61 22.74
N ALA A 213 5.30 9.69 21.81
CA ALA A 213 4.22 10.67 21.84
C ALA A 213 3.08 10.34 22.84
N GLY A 214 3.20 9.27 23.63
CA GLY A 214 2.19 8.90 24.63
C GLY A 214 0.88 8.39 24.03
N LEU A 215 0.88 7.88 22.79
CA LEU A 215 -0.31 7.28 22.19
C LEU A 215 -0.76 6.04 22.99
N HIS A 216 0.18 5.18 23.36
CA HIS A 216 -0.10 3.88 23.99
C HIS A 216 -0.66 4.01 25.42
N THR A 217 -0.48 5.16 26.06
CA THR A 217 -1.00 5.42 27.41
C THR A 217 -2.40 6.00 27.39
N ARG A 218 -2.84 6.57 26.26
CA ARG A 218 -4.16 7.21 26.09
C ARG A 218 -5.12 6.38 25.25
N ALA A 219 -4.60 5.45 24.47
CA ALA A 219 -5.38 4.64 23.55
C ALA A 219 -5.51 3.19 24.05
N THR A 220 -6.62 2.53 23.71
CA THR A 220 -6.75 1.08 23.92
C THR A 220 -6.27 0.36 22.66
N PRO A 221 -5.47 -0.73 22.74
CA PRO A 221 -5.16 -1.53 21.55
C PRO A 221 -6.43 -1.99 20.83
N GLY A 222 -6.41 -1.89 19.51
CA GLY A 222 -7.46 -2.42 18.64
C GLY A 222 -7.24 -3.89 18.33
N GLU A 223 -8.27 -4.50 17.76
CA GLU A 223 -8.24 -5.86 17.24
C GLU A 223 -7.16 -5.98 16.15
N PRO A 224 -6.64 -7.18 15.85
CA PRO A 224 -5.69 -7.34 14.77
C PRO A 224 -6.37 -7.08 13.42
N LEU A 225 -5.71 -6.29 12.57
CA LEU A 225 -5.97 -6.24 11.14
C LEU A 225 -4.76 -6.80 10.42
N TYR A 226 -4.97 -7.39 9.25
CA TYR A 226 -3.88 -7.74 8.35
C TYR A 226 -3.63 -6.60 7.38
N ALA A 227 -2.38 -6.44 7.00
CA ALA A 227 -2.00 -5.45 6.01
C ALA A 227 -0.81 -5.87 5.17
N THR A 228 -0.71 -5.25 4.00
CA THR A 228 0.49 -5.30 3.15
C THR A 228 0.75 -3.92 2.52
N ALA A 229 2.03 -3.61 2.26
CA ALA A 229 2.42 -2.30 1.74
C ALA A 229 2.19 -2.19 0.22
N THR A 230 1.69 -1.04 -0.22
CA THR A 230 1.66 -0.62 -1.65
C THR A 230 2.99 0.03 -2.05
N SER A 231 3.15 0.44 -3.31
CA SER A 231 4.33 1.16 -3.83
C SER A 231 4.76 2.38 -2.99
N SER A 232 3.82 3.02 -2.28
CA SER A 232 4.10 4.19 -1.43
C SER A 232 4.78 3.85 -0.08
N SER A 233 4.98 2.56 0.25
CA SER A 233 5.42 1.97 1.53
C SER A 233 4.54 2.26 2.75
N ARG A 234 4.07 3.50 2.90
CA ARG A 234 3.20 3.95 4.00
C ARG A 234 1.69 3.92 3.69
N THR A 235 1.32 3.55 2.46
CA THR A 235 -0.08 3.25 2.12
C THR A 235 -0.21 1.75 2.14
N LEU A 236 -1.09 1.26 3.00
CA LEU A 236 -1.24 -0.16 3.31
C LEU A 236 -2.61 -0.61 2.82
N LEU A 237 -2.67 -1.72 2.07
CA LEU A 237 -3.92 -2.46 1.94
C LEU A 237 -4.16 -3.13 3.29
N ALA A 238 -5.29 -2.85 3.94
CA ALA A 238 -5.66 -3.38 5.24
C ALA A 238 -7.03 -4.05 5.20
N TRP A 239 -7.21 -5.12 5.98
CA TRP A 239 -8.47 -5.84 6.08
C TRP A 239 -8.59 -6.56 7.44
N ASP A 240 -9.82 -6.83 7.83
CA ASP A 240 -10.12 -7.73 8.94
C ASP A 240 -9.98 -9.18 8.43
N PRO A 241 -9.15 -10.03 9.06
CA PRO A 241 -9.02 -11.43 8.63
C PRO A 241 -10.35 -12.22 8.67
N ALA A 242 -11.33 -11.80 9.47
CA ALA A 242 -12.67 -12.39 9.47
C ALA A 242 -13.55 -11.90 8.31
N HIS A 243 -13.20 -10.77 7.70
CA HIS A 243 -13.94 -10.11 6.61
C HIS A 243 -13.00 -9.64 5.48
N PRO A 244 -12.25 -10.56 4.83
CA PRO A 244 -11.30 -10.19 3.80
C PRO A 244 -11.97 -9.59 2.55
N GLU A 245 -13.28 -9.73 2.39
CA GLU A 245 -14.05 -9.12 1.30
C GLU A 245 -14.24 -7.60 1.45
N ARG A 246 -13.83 -7.02 2.60
CA ARG A 246 -13.98 -5.59 2.91
C ARG A 246 -12.63 -4.87 3.09
N PRO A 247 -11.68 -4.99 2.15
CA PRO A 247 -10.40 -4.32 2.28
C PRO A 247 -10.53 -2.82 2.07
N PHE A 248 -9.60 -2.08 2.65
CA PHE A 248 -9.47 -0.63 2.48
C PHE A 248 -7.99 -0.24 2.44
N PHE A 249 -7.70 0.98 2.01
CA PHE A 249 -6.35 1.53 2.08
C PHE A 249 -6.19 2.40 3.33
N ALA A 250 -5.21 2.08 4.16
CA ALA A 250 -4.77 2.90 5.28
C ALA A 250 -3.44 3.59 4.90
N LYS A 251 -3.49 4.90 4.66
CA LYS A 251 -2.30 5.72 4.48
C LYS A 251 -1.88 6.29 5.83
N VAL A 252 -0.81 5.75 6.38
CA VAL A 252 -0.32 6.05 7.73
C VAL A 252 0.96 6.86 7.66
N SER A 253 1.30 7.56 8.75
CA SER A 253 2.62 8.17 8.86
C SER A 253 3.70 7.11 8.99
N LEU A 254 4.82 7.34 8.31
CA LEU A 254 6.04 6.55 8.43
C LEU A 254 7.15 7.47 8.94
N ASP A 255 7.66 7.23 10.15
CA ASP A 255 8.75 8.00 10.78
C ASP A 255 10.10 7.65 10.14
N ARG A 256 10.22 7.99 8.87
CA ARG A 256 11.41 7.80 8.02
C ARG A 256 11.48 8.93 7.01
N GLU A 257 12.71 9.26 6.62
CA GLU A 257 12.96 10.01 5.40
C GLU A 257 13.13 9.02 4.24
N LEU A 258 12.38 9.19 3.16
CA LEU A 258 12.55 8.42 1.92
C LEU A 258 12.76 9.40 0.77
N TYR A 259 13.89 9.27 0.08
CA TYR A 259 14.31 10.16 -1.01
C TYR A 259 14.36 11.65 -0.63
N GLY A 260 14.85 11.98 0.57
CA GLY A 260 14.90 13.37 1.05
C GLY A 260 13.56 13.92 1.55
N LEU A 261 12.51 13.10 1.62
CA LEU A 261 11.18 13.52 2.05
C LEU A 261 10.80 12.84 3.36
N ASP A 262 10.44 13.63 4.37
CA ASP A 262 9.79 13.12 5.58
C ASP A 262 8.44 12.47 5.22
N ARG A 263 8.27 11.21 5.60
CA ARG A 263 7.09 10.40 5.27
C ARG A 263 6.05 10.39 6.38
N LYS A 264 6.19 11.25 7.39
CA LYS A 264 5.09 11.57 8.31
C LYS A 264 3.98 12.37 7.60
N ILE A 265 2.75 12.19 8.05
CA ILE A 265 1.57 12.93 7.57
C ILE A 265 1.25 14.01 8.60
N ASN A 266 1.17 15.27 8.17
CA ASN A 266 0.90 16.39 9.05
C ASN A 266 -0.59 16.80 9.08
N GLY A 267 -0.94 17.62 10.08
CA GLY A 267 -2.19 18.38 10.22
C GLY A 267 -2.87 18.75 8.91
N SER A 268 -2.19 19.64 8.19
CA SER A 268 -2.70 20.27 6.98
C SER A 268 -2.89 19.28 5.83
N GLN A 269 -2.10 18.20 5.76
CA GLN A 269 -2.24 17.17 4.74
C GLN A 269 -3.51 16.35 4.96
N VAL A 270 -3.79 15.94 6.20
CA VAL A 270 -5.03 15.22 6.52
C VAL A 270 -6.25 16.09 6.25
N ALA A 271 -6.26 17.33 6.79
CA ALA A 271 -7.37 18.25 6.60
C ALA A 271 -7.65 18.54 5.12
N ARG A 272 -6.58 18.76 4.33
CA ARG A 272 -6.70 19.02 2.88
C ARG A 272 -7.21 17.81 2.12
N SER A 273 -6.74 16.60 2.44
CA SER A 273 -7.22 15.35 1.86
C SER A 273 -8.73 15.22 1.99
N ILE A 274 -9.24 15.32 3.22
CA ILE A 274 -10.67 15.16 3.50
C ILE A 274 -11.48 16.36 2.98
N GLY A 275 -10.90 17.57 3.00
CA GLY A 275 -11.51 18.75 2.38
C GLY A 275 -11.70 18.60 0.87
N ILE A 276 -10.68 18.10 0.15
CA ILE A 276 -10.76 17.81 -1.28
C ILE A 276 -11.82 16.74 -1.56
N GLU A 277 -11.87 15.68 -0.74
CA GLU A 277 -12.94 14.67 -0.87
C GLU A 277 -14.34 15.30 -0.78
N GLY A 278 -14.55 16.17 0.22
CA GLY A 278 -15.81 16.89 0.39
C GLY A 278 -16.14 17.81 -0.80
N MET A 279 -15.13 18.41 -1.44
CA MET A 279 -15.31 19.20 -2.67
C MET A 279 -15.66 18.31 -3.86
N LEU A 280 -14.93 17.22 -4.08
CA LEU A 280 -15.16 16.28 -5.20
C LEU A 280 -16.56 15.66 -5.14
N ARG A 281 -17.04 15.30 -3.95
CA ARG A 281 -18.41 14.75 -3.77
C ARG A 281 -19.52 15.74 -4.08
N LYS A 282 -19.26 17.03 -3.86
CA LYS A 282 -20.23 18.11 -4.13
C LYS A 282 -20.11 18.68 -5.53
N ALA A 283 -19.05 18.32 -6.27
CA ALA A 283 -18.84 18.80 -7.62
C ALA A 283 -19.86 18.17 -8.56
N GLU A 284 -20.73 19.01 -9.12
CA GLU A 284 -21.64 18.61 -10.19
C GLU A 284 -20.90 18.59 -11.53
N GLY A 285 -21.33 17.72 -12.44
CA GLY A 285 -20.82 17.70 -13.82
C GLY A 285 -19.41 17.14 -14.00
N LEU A 286 -18.82 16.51 -12.97
CA LEU A 286 -17.55 15.79 -13.12
C LEU A 286 -17.65 14.79 -14.28
N PRO A 287 -16.60 14.66 -15.11
CA PRO A 287 -16.69 13.78 -16.27
C PRO A 287 -16.94 12.32 -15.88
N PRO A 288 -17.78 11.58 -16.62
CA PRO A 288 -18.04 10.17 -16.34
C PRO A 288 -16.80 9.28 -16.44
N SER A 289 -15.70 9.76 -17.00
CA SER A 289 -14.37 9.13 -17.01
C SER A 289 -13.58 9.36 -15.72
N PHE A 290 -13.85 10.46 -14.99
CA PHE A 290 -13.13 10.79 -13.77
C PHE A 290 -13.50 9.83 -12.65
N ARG A 291 -12.49 9.16 -12.11
CA ARG A 291 -12.62 8.27 -10.96
C ARG A 291 -11.47 8.55 -10.02
N TRP A 292 -11.75 8.48 -8.73
CA TRP A 292 -10.75 8.62 -7.68
C TRP A 292 -11.05 7.61 -6.57
N PHE A 293 -10.05 7.38 -5.73
CA PHE A 293 -10.23 6.57 -4.54
C PHE A 293 -10.60 7.51 -3.40
N SER A 294 -11.81 7.35 -2.87
CA SER A 294 -12.38 8.26 -1.88
C SER A 294 -11.61 8.22 -0.57
N GLU A 295 -11.17 9.37 -0.07
CA GLU A 295 -10.49 9.51 1.23
C GLU A 295 -11.51 9.90 2.29
N VAL A 296 -12.04 8.91 3.01
CA VAL A 296 -13.28 9.07 3.78
C VAL A 296 -13.07 9.54 5.22
N LEU A 297 -11.90 9.25 5.80
CA LEU A 297 -11.58 9.55 7.19
C LEU A 297 -10.11 9.95 7.33
N GLY A 298 -9.85 11.00 8.09
CA GLY A 298 -8.52 11.47 8.46
C GLY A 298 -8.43 11.62 9.97
N VAL A 299 -7.34 11.17 10.58
CA VAL A 299 -7.17 11.25 12.05
C VAL A 299 -5.77 11.69 12.40
N ILE A 300 -5.65 12.56 13.39
CA ILE A 300 -4.38 12.96 14.00
C ILE A 300 -4.54 12.92 15.52
N PRO A 301 -3.73 12.14 16.25
CA PRO A 301 -3.81 12.11 17.71
C PRO A 301 -3.57 13.49 18.32
N GLU A 302 -4.26 13.78 19.42
CA GLU A 302 -4.15 15.06 20.11
C GLU A 302 -2.74 15.26 20.66
N GLY A 303 -2.23 16.50 20.59
CA GLY A 303 -0.85 16.84 20.94
C GLY A 303 0.20 16.49 19.88
N MET A 304 -0.21 16.00 18.69
CA MET A 304 0.71 15.71 17.58
C MET A 304 0.46 16.65 16.39
N GLU A 305 1.54 17.26 15.87
CA GLU A 305 1.51 18.07 14.63
C GLU A 305 1.68 17.20 13.37
N GLN A 306 2.37 16.08 13.54
CA GLN A 306 2.67 15.06 12.52
C GLN A 306 2.43 13.67 13.12
N GLY A 307 2.14 12.69 12.28
CA GLY A 307 1.67 11.38 12.77
C GLY A 307 0.19 11.15 12.47
N GLY A 308 -0.33 11.72 11.39
CA GLY A 308 -1.69 11.46 10.95
C GLY A 308 -1.85 10.13 10.22
N MET A 309 -3.10 9.78 9.97
CA MET A 309 -3.51 8.74 9.03
C MET A 309 -4.67 9.24 8.15
N ILE A 310 -4.84 8.60 6.99
CA ILE A 310 -5.97 8.77 6.07
C ILE A 310 -6.46 7.39 5.68
N VAL A 311 -7.77 7.16 5.75
CA VAL A 311 -8.44 5.95 5.28
C VAL A 311 -9.08 6.24 3.94
N ARG A 312 -8.90 5.31 3.01
CA ARG A 312 -9.34 5.41 1.63
C ARG A 312 -10.09 4.15 1.23
N THR A 313 -11.23 4.31 0.56
CA THR A 313 -12.03 3.19 0.08
C THR A 313 -11.47 2.63 -1.22
N ILE A 314 -11.80 1.36 -1.48
CA ILE A 314 -11.51 0.71 -2.74
C ILE A 314 -12.79 0.78 -3.60
N PRO A 315 -12.72 1.24 -4.85
CA PRO A 315 -13.90 1.31 -5.72
C PRO A 315 -14.54 -0.08 -5.94
N ASP A 316 -15.87 -0.12 -6.03
CA ASP A 316 -16.61 -1.38 -6.25
C ASP A 316 -16.19 -2.10 -7.54
N ALA A 317 -15.77 -1.36 -8.57
CA ALA A 317 -15.26 -1.94 -9.81
C ALA A 317 -13.94 -2.73 -9.60
N VAL A 318 -13.13 -2.34 -8.61
CA VAL A 318 -11.93 -3.09 -8.20
C VAL A 318 -12.33 -4.27 -7.32
N LEU A 319 -13.25 -4.07 -6.37
CA LEU A 319 -13.72 -5.15 -5.48
C LEU A 319 -14.41 -6.28 -6.26
N SER A 320 -15.25 -5.95 -7.23
CA SER A 320 -15.95 -6.92 -8.09
C SER A 320 -15.05 -7.55 -9.16
N GLY A 321 -13.91 -6.94 -9.47
CA GLY A 321 -13.06 -7.33 -10.60
C GLY A 321 -13.64 -6.95 -11.97
N GLU A 322 -14.70 -6.13 -12.03
CA GLU A 322 -15.25 -5.59 -13.29
C GLU A 322 -14.18 -4.83 -14.08
N ARG A 323 -13.30 -4.11 -13.37
CA ARG A 323 -12.23 -3.32 -13.99
C ARG A 323 -10.89 -3.62 -13.36
N ARG A 324 -9.89 -3.78 -14.22
CA ARG A 324 -8.49 -3.85 -13.81
C ARG A 324 -7.92 -2.44 -13.70
N TYR A 325 -7.42 -2.10 -12.52
CA TYR A 325 -6.75 -0.83 -12.26
C TYR A 325 -5.24 -1.06 -12.31
N VAL A 326 -4.56 -0.28 -13.15
CA VAL A 326 -3.11 -0.36 -13.32
C VAL A 326 -2.50 0.98 -12.93
N PRO A 327 -1.66 1.06 -11.89
CA PRO A 327 -0.88 2.25 -11.59
C PRO A 327 -0.01 2.63 -12.79
N LEU A 328 0.03 3.92 -13.13
CA LEU A 328 0.75 4.40 -14.32
C LEU A 328 2.24 4.00 -14.33
N PHE A 329 2.89 3.96 -13.15
CA PHE A 329 4.29 3.52 -13.05
C PHE A 329 4.49 2.05 -13.44
N SER A 330 3.47 1.20 -13.27
CA SER A 330 3.52 -0.22 -13.60
C SER A 330 3.53 -0.47 -15.11
N LEU A 331 3.00 0.47 -15.90
CA LEU A 331 3.02 0.38 -17.37
C LEU A 331 4.45 0.35 -17.93
N ILE A 332 5.38 1.06 -17.29
CA ILE A 332 6.78 1.21 -17.74
C ILE A 332 7.78 0.47 -16.84
N ALA A 333 7.29 -0.29 -15.86
CA ALA A 333 8.15 -1.05 -14.98
C ALA A 333 8.85 -2.19 -15.72
N GLU A 334 10.06 -2.53 -15.26
CA GLU A 334 10.83 -3.67 -15.77
C GLU A 334 10.39 -4.95 -15.06
N PRO A 335 9.74 -5.91 -15.77
CA PRO A 335 9.37 -7.19 -15.18
C PRO A 335 10.61 -7.99 -14.76
N LYS A 336 10.53 -8.70 -13.62
CA LYS A 336 11.64 -9.51 -13.10
C LYS A 336 12.03 -10.69 -14.00
N ASP A 337 11.08 -11.19 -14.78
CA ASP A 337 11.27 -12.30 -15.73
C ASP A 337 11.93 -11.87 -17.05
N GLY A 338 12.22 -10.58 -17.21
CA GLY A 338 12.78 -10.02 -18.44
C GLY A 338 11.77 -9.91 -19.59
N SER A 339 10.49 -10.18 -19.35
CA SER A 339 9.44 -9.98 -20.35
C SER A 339 9.28 -8.48 -20.67
N PRO A 340 8.68 -8.12 -21.84
CA PRO A 340 8.46 -6.72 -22.18
C PRO A 340 7.61 -5.99 -21.13
N PRO A 341 7.85 -4.70 -20.86
CA PRO A 341 6.99 -3.88 -20.02
C PRO A 341 5.52 -3.94 -20.45
N LEU A 342 4.59 -3.78 -19.51
CA LEU A 342 3.16 -3.88 -19.79
C LEU A 342 2.71 -2.92 -20.90
N LEU A 343 3.23 -1.69 -20.95
CA LEU A 343 2.94 -0.75 -22.03
C LEU A 343 3.34 -1.30 -23.41
N ALA A 344 4.48 -1.99 -23.52
CA ALA A 344 4.93 -2.56 -24.78
C ALA A 344 4.03 -3.72 -25.23
N LYS A 345 3.55 -4.55 -24.29
CA LYS A 345 2.57 -5.61 -24.55
C LYS A 345 1.26 -5.03 -25.08
N LEU A 346 0.71 -4.02 -24.38
CA LEU A 346 -0.52 -3.34 -24.80
C LEU A 346 -0.40 -2.66 -26.18
N ILE A 347 0.74 -2.04 -26.48
CA ILE A 347 1.01 -1.46 -27.80
C ILE A 347 1.01 -2.56 -28.87
N ALA A 348 1.73 -3.66 -28.64
CA ALA A 348 1.82 -4.75 -29.60
C ALA A 348 0.45 -5.39 -29.88
N GLU A 349 -0.36 -5.60 -28.84
CA GLU A 349 -1.71 -6.16 -28.94
C GLU A 349 -2.68 -5.22 -29.65
N SER A 350 -2.53 -3.91 -29.50
CA SER A 350 -3.41 -2.92 -30.12
C SER A 350 -3.27 -2.78 -31.64
N GLY A 351 -2.14 -3.22 -32.20
CA GLY A 351 -1.77 -2.96 -33.61
C GLY A 351 -1.47 -1.49 -33.95
N LEU A 352 -1.51 -0.58 -32.97
CA LEU A 352 -1.16 0.83 -33.16
C LEU A 352 0.37 1.03 -33.10
N SER A 353 0.85 2.10 -33.73
CA SER A 353 2.21 2.57 -33.43
C SER A 353 2.30 3.00 -31.97
N ALA A 354 3.49 2.90 -31.36
CA ALA A 354 3.71 3.30 -29.97
C ALA A 354 3.24 4.75 -29.70
N GLU A 355 3.56 5.67 -30.61
CA GLU A 355 3.12 7.07 -30.52
C GLU A 355 1.59 7.19 -30.56
N ALA A 356 0.93 6.52 -31.51
CA ALA A 356 -0.52 6.57 -31.65
C ALA A 356 -1.22 5.98 -30.43
N PHE A 357 -0.71 4.88 -29.87
CA PHE A 357 -1.24 4.27 -28.66
C PHE A 357 -1.10 5.19 -27.44
N VAL A 358 0.11 5.71 -27.19
CA VAL A 358 0.37 6.61 -26.04
C VAL A 358 -0.47 7.88 -26.15
N ARG A 359 -0.54 8.48 -27.35
CA ARG A 359 -1.36 9.67 -27.58
C ARG A 359 -2.83 9.39 -27.33
N ARG A 360 -3.37 8.33 -27.94
CA ARG A 360 -4.80 8.02 -27.89
C ARG A 360 -5.28 7.57 -26.52
N ASN A 361 -4.50 6.73 -25.83
CA ASN A 361 -4.97 6.03 -24.63
C ASN A 361 -4.42 6.60 -23.32
N LEU A 362 -3.37 7.44 -23.37
CA LEU A 362 -2.75 7.99 -22.16
C LEU A 362 -2.79 9.52 -22.17
N THR A 363 -2.08 10.17 -23.09
CA THR A 363 -1.84 11.62 -22.97
C THR A 363 -3.04 12.46 -23.37
N HIS A 364 -3.77 12.12 -24.44
CA HIS A 364 -4.93 12.89 -24.86
C HIS A 364 -6.08 12.80 -23.84
N PRO A 365 -6.51 11.61 -23.38
CA PRO A 365 -7.56 11.52 -22.35
C PRO A 365 -7.17 12.24 -21.06
N PHE A 366 -5.92 12.09 -20.61
CA PHE A 366 -5.44 12.80 -19.43
C PHE A 366 -5.47 14.32 -19.61
N THR A 367 -5.00 14.84 -20.75
CA THR A 367 -4.93 16.28 -20.99
C THR A 367 -6.33 16.89 -21.10
N GLU A 368 -7.25 16.22 -21.79
CA GLU A 368 -8.64 16.63 -21.91
C GLU A 368 -9.31 16.69 -20.55
N GLU A 369 -9.21 15.59 -19.79
CA GLU A 369 -9.78 15.46 -18.44
C GLU A 369 -9.17 16.49 -17.47
N PHE A 370 -7.85 16.63 -17.45
CA PHE A 370 -7.15 17.59 -16.60
C PHE A 370 -7.54 19.04 -16.93
N THR A 371 -7.63 19.38 -18.23
CA THR A 371 -8.03 20.73 -18.66
C THR A 371 -9.46 21.01 -18.24
N ARG A 372 -10.35 20.03 -18.35
CA ARG A 372 -11.74 20.14 -17.93
C ARG A 372 -11.87 20.32 -16.42
N LEU A 373 -11.21 19.48 -15.63
CA LEU A 373 -11.17 19.58 -14.16
C LEU A 373 -10.65 20.95 -13.71
N ARG A 374 -9.59 21.46 -14.34
CA ARG A 374 -9.02 22.76 -14.01
C ARG A 374 -9.89 23.93 -14.45
N GLY A 375 -10.38 23.90 -15.69
CA GLY A 375 -11.12 25.00 -16.29
C GLY A 375 -12.57 25.11 -15.80
N GLU A 376 -13.28 23.99 -15.72
CA GLU A 376 -14.70 23.95 -15.40
C GLU A 376 -14.95 23.82 -13.89
N HIS A 377 -14.08 23.11 -13.17
CA HIS A 377 -14.31 22.78 -11.75
C HIS A 377 -13.32 23.44 -10.79
N GLY A 378 -12.31 24.17 -11.28
CA GLY A 378 -11.27 24.78 -10.44
C GLY A 378 -10.45 23.76 -9.65
N LEU A 379 -10.45 22.50 -10.08
CA LEU A 379 -9.69 21.42 -9.46
C LEU A 379 -8.27 21.41 -10.05
N ALA A 380 -7.24 21.33 -9.21
CA ALA A 380 -5.82 21.41 -9.60
C ALA A 380 -5.27 22.81 -9.99
N SER A 381 -5.85 23.88 -9.41
CA SER A 381 -5.32 25.26 -9.48
C SER A 381 -4.21 25.55 -8.47
#